data_AF-A0A077R7S4-F1
#
_entry.id   AF-A0A077R7S4-F1
#
_cell.length_a   1.000
_cell.length_b   1.000
_cell.length_c   1.000
_cell.angle_alpha   90.00
_cell.angle_beta   90.00
_cell.angle_gamma   90.00
#
_symmetry.space_group_name_H-M   'P 1'
#
loop_
_entity.id
_entity.type
_entity.pdbx_description
1 polymer ?
#
loop_
_entity_poly.entity_id
_entity_poly.type
_entity_poly.pdbx_seq_one_letter_code
_entity_poly.pdbx_strand_id
1 'polypeptide(L)'
;MSSSWQPSQEGLNELVQLFRDSQSPQMDVQERIAQRLDTVSQIPDYANYCVFTLTSLTTEDLATRSVAGLILKNHILFHNDLISPESFEYVKHAIIPALSLPEDMLRRTATQVVSMLMTILTPQGWPEGLSKLGELMASQNIDEAEGAFSSLAKICEDIPRELEMCELNGVKPLDILIPKFIDATQHNDSRIRMHALNCLNQFVQIGSAALQNHIDTFLAALFKRASDESANVRRYVCQALVLILGVRPDKLIPELDNVVEYMLYSTQDKDDDVSLEACEFWLQFAEEPSLKDKLRPYLLKVAPVLLKGMVYNELDLLMLGGDEDDAAVPDRAEDIKPRHYGGGARVNEHLDDAANGGASGTG
;
A
#
# COMPACT_ATOMS: atom_id res chain seq x y z
N MET A 1 17.87 33.82 -4.01
CA MET A 1 18.25 33.81 -2.58
C MET A 1 16.96 33.73 -1.80
N SER A 2 16.44 32.52 -1.59
CA SER A 2 15.25 32.32 -0.76
C SER A 2 15.64 32.54 0.69
N SER A 3 14.93 33.43 1.39
CA SER A 3 15.04 33.55 2.84
C SER A 3 14.72 32.20 3.47
N SER A 4 15.69 31.58 4.14
CA SER A 4 15.45 30.38 4.94
C SER A 4 14.44 30.75 6.01
N TRP A 5 13.22 30.20 5.93
CA TRP A 5 12.24 30.32 7.00
C TRP A 5 12.87 29.89 8.33
N GLN A 6 12.53 30.59 9.42
CA GLN A 6 12.95 30.22 10.77
C GLN A 6 11.75 30.21 11.71
N PRO A 7 11.65 29.22 12.61
CA PRO A 7 10.54 29.14 13.55
C PRO A 7 10.60 30.27 14.58
N SER A 8 9.44 30.82 14.94
CA SER A 8 9.30 31.56 16.18
C SER A 8 9.39 30.59 17.35
N GLN A 9 10.25 30.88 18.33
CA GLN A 9 10.46 29.99 19.48
C GLN A 9 9.17 29.78 20.30
N GLU A 10 8.35 30.82 20.43
CA GLU A 10 7.10 30.75 21.18
C GLU A 10 6.08 29.83 20.48
N GLY A 11 5.91 30.00 19.16
CA GLY A 11 5.01 29.15 18.36
C GLY A 11 5.49 27.70 18.27
N LEU A 12 6.81 27.49 18.15
CA LEU A 12 7.38 26.15 18.15
C LEU A 12 7.14 25.44 19.49
N ASN A 13 7.35 26.13 20.61
CA ASN A 13 7.12 25.56 21.93
C ASN A 13 5.64 25.21 22.13
N GLU A 14 4.70 26.07 21.71
CA GLU A 14 3.26 25.77 21.79
C GLU A 14 2.90 24.52 20.97
N LEU A 15 3.35 24.44 19.72
CA LEU A 15 3.08 23.29 18.84
C LEU A 15 3.66 21.98 19.37
N VAL A 16 4.91 22.01 19.85
CA VAL A 16 5.56 20.82 20.41
C VAL A 16 4.81 20.31 21.64
N GLN A 17 4.27 21.19 22.49
CA GLN A 17 3.43 20.77 23.60
C GLN A 17 2.15 20.09 23.10
N LEU A 18 1.48 20.65 22.09
CA LEU A 18 0.29 20.01 21.48
C LEU A 18 0.61 18.63 20.89
N PHE A 19 1.78 18.45 20.28
CA PHE A 19 2.23 17.16 19.73
C PHE A 19 2.58 16.13 20.82
N ARG A 20 3.04 16.56 21.99
CA ARG A 20 3.23 15.67 23.14
C ARG A 20 1.89 15.27 23.73
N ASP A 21 1.02 16.26 23.95
CA ASP A 21 -0.26 16.03 24.60
C ASP A 21 -1.18 15.15 23.75
N SER A 22 -1.05 15.17 22.41
CA SER A 22 -1.83 14.31 21.51
C SER A 22 -1.55 12.81 21.67
N GLN A 23 -0.47 12.45 22.38
CA GLN A 23 -0.14 11.07 22.74
C GLN A 23 -0.84 10.62 24.03
N SER A 24 -1.58 11.51 24.71
CA SER A 24 -2.34 11.18 25.91
C SER A 24 -3.47 10.18 25.62
N PRO A 25 -3.70 9.16 26.46
CA PRO A 25 -4.79 8.19 26.30
C PRO A 25 -6.17 8.74 26.73
N GLN A 26 -6.25 9.97 27.26
CA GLN A 26 -7.48 10.55 27.77
C GLN A 26 -8.32 11.19 26.65
N MET A 27 -9.57 10.73 26.47
CA MET A 27 -10.44 11.17 25.36
C MET A 27 -10.76 12.68 25.41
N ASP A 28 -10.99 13.24 26.61
CA ASP A 28 -11.28 14.66 26.79
C ASP A 28 -10.09 15.56 26.46
N VAL A 29 -8.88 15.07 26.71
CA VAL A 29 -7.63 15.72 26.33
C VAL A 29 -7.44 15.65 24.81
N GLN A 30 -7.68 14.49 24.19
CA GLN A 30 -7.58 14.32 22.73
C GLN A 30 -8.55 15.23 21.96
N GLU A 31 -9.81 15.33 22.39
CA GLU A 31 -10.80 16.18 21.72
C GLU A 31 -10.41 17.67 21.78
N ARG A 32 -9.95 18.14 22.95
CA ARG A 32 -9.49 19.51 23.13
C ARG A 32 -8.27 19.83 22.27
N ILE A 33 -7.33 18.89 22.17
CA ILE A 33 -6.12 19.04 21.37
C ILE A 33 -6.44 19.04 19.89
N ALA A 34 -7.36 18.17 19.44
CA ALA A 34 -7.81 18.15 18.06
C ALA A 34 -8.42 19.50 17.65
N GLN A 35 -9.30 20.08 18.48
CA GLN A 35 -9.86 21.41 18.25
C GLN A 35 -8.78 22.50 18.21
N ARG A 36 -7.77 22.41 19.10
CA ARG A 36 -6.67 23.37 19.14
C ARG A 36 -5.77 23.26 17.91
N LEU A 37 -5.42 22.04 17.50
CA LEU A 37 -4.64 21.77 16.29
C LEU A 37 -5.36 22.27 15.04
N ASP A 38 -6.67 22.10 14.94
CA ASP A 38 -7.49 22.62 13.82
C ASP A 38 -7.47 24.16 13.76
N THR A 39 -7.47 24.81 14.92
CA THR A 39 -7.33 26.28 15.00
C THR A 39 -5.94 26.72 14.53
N VAL A 40 -4.89 26.03 14.99
CA VAL A 40 -3.50 26.38 14.71
C VAL A 40 -3.08 25.99 13.28
N SER A 41 -3.74 25.00 12.67
CA SER A 41 -3.48 24.62 11.27
C SER A 41 -3.88 25.68 10.26
N GLN A 42 -4.63 26.71 10.66
CA GLN A 42 -4.95 27.86 9.81
C GLN A 42 -3.77 28.85 9.66
N ILE A 43 -2.67 28.63 10.38
CA ILE A 43 -1.49 29.50 10.30
C ILE A 43 -0.72 29.23 8.99
N PRO A 44 -0.31 30.26 8.22
CA PRO A 44 0.29 30.09 6.89
C PRO A 44 1.57 29.24 6.82
N ASP A 45 2.37 29.22 7.89
CA ASP A 45 3.63 28.47 7.99
C ASP A 45 3.53 27.25 8.92
N TYR A 46 2.32 26.82 9.26
CA TYR A 46 2.07 25.63 10.09
C TYR A 46 2.79 24.37 9.56
N ALA A 47 2.76 24.16 8.24
CA ALA A 47 3.47 23.06 7.59
C ALA A 47 4.99 23.12 7.83
N ASN A 48 5.58 24.33 7.89
CA ASN A 48 7.00 24.54 8.12
C ASN A 48 7.40 24.15 9.56
N TYR A 49 6.56 24.47 10.55
CA TYR A 49 6.78 24.02 11.94
C TYR A 49 6.71 22.51 12.07
N CYS A 50 5.74 21.87 11.39
CA CYS A 50 5.58 20.41 11.47
C CYS A 50 6.78 19.69 10.85
N VAL A 51 7.21 20.10 9.64
CA VAL A 51 8.39 19.49 8.99
C VAL A 51 9.68 19.80 9.76
N PHE A 52 9.83 21.00 10.31
CA PHE A 52 10.99 21.36 11.13
C PHE A 52 11.08 20.50 12.40
N THR A 53 9.94 20.27 13.06
CA THR A 53 9.87 19.40 14.25
C THR A 53 10.28 17.97 13.90
N LEU A 54 9.77 17.44 12.79
CA LEU A 54 10.15 16.11 12.31
C LEU A 54 11.66 16.01 12.03
N THR A 55 12.24 16.96 11.30
CA THR A 55 13.57 16.79 10.69
C THR A 55 14.71 17.41 11.50
N SER A 56 14.49 18.54 12.16
CA SER A 56 15.55 19.41 12.68
C SER A 56 15.57 19.52 14.21
N LEU A 57 14.43 19.30 14.88
CA LEU A 57 14.32 19.43 16.33
C LEU A 57 14.82 18.17 17.06
N THR A 58 16.12 17.91 16.98
CA THR A 58 16.78 16.72 17.54
C THR A 58 16.75 16.62 19.07
N THR A 59 16.39 17.70 19.76
CA THR A 59 16.21 17.73 21.22
C THR A 59 14.90 17.07 21.68
N GLU A 60 13.93 16.92 20.77
CA GLU A 60 12.66 16.27 21.08
C GLU A 60 12.72 14.76 20.88
N ASP A 61 11.82 14.05 21.58
CA ASP A 61 11.72 12.60 21.50
C ASP A 61 11.18 12.14 20.13
N LEU A 62 11.52 10.90 19.76
CA LEU A 62 11.20 10.33 18.46
C LEU A 62 9.68 10.24 18.20
N ALA A 63 8.87 10.00 19.24
CA ALA A 63 7.43 9.85 19.10
C ALA A 63 6.78 11.20 18.75
N THR A 64 7.14 12.26 19.47
CA THR A 64 6.65 13.62 19.21
C THR A 64 7.05 14.11 17.81
N ARG A 65 8.31 13.88 17.40
CA ARG A 65 8.79 14.22 16.05
C ARG A 65 8.01 13.46 14.97
N SER A 66 7.73 12.18 15.19
CA SER A 66 6.93 11.36 14.28
C SER A 66 5.48 11.84 14.20
N VAL A 67 4.87 12.20 15.33
CA VAL A 67 3.51 12.77 15.38
C VAL A 67 3.42 14.05 14.54
N ALA A 68 4.41 14.95 14.65
CA ALA A 68 4.46 16.15 13.84
C ALA A 68 4.46 15.83 12.33
N GLY A 69 5.21 14.81 11.90
CA GLY A 69 5.21 14.36 10.51
C GLY A 69 3.88 13.75 10.05
N LEU A 70 3.19 12.99 10.91
CA LEU A 70 1.86 12.45 10.60
C LEU A 70 0.79 13.54 10.50
N ILE A 71 0.86 14.54 11.38
CA ILE A 71 0.00 15.72 11.33
C ILE A 71 0.26 16.51 10.05
N LEU A 72 1.53 16.69 9.67
CA LEU A 72 1.90 17.32 8.38
C LEU A 72 1.30 16.58 7.20
N LYS A 73 1.41 15.24 7.16
CA LYS A 73 0.82 14.41 6.12
C LYS A 73 -0.67 14.67 5.98
N ASN A 74 -1.40 14.64 7.10
CA ASN A 74 -2.85 14.87 7.11
C ASN A 74 -3.19 16.31 6.69
N HIS A 75 -2.38 17.28 7.10
CA HIS A 75 -2.57 18.68 6.72
C HIS A 75 -2.36 18.89 5.21
N ILE A 76 -1.35 18.26 4.61
CA ILE A 76 -1.17 18.26 3.14
C ILE A 76 -2.36 17.61 2.45
N LEU A 77 -2.86 16.47 2.96
CA LEU A 77 -4.00 15.78 2.36
C LEU A 77 -5.28 16.64 2.36
N PHE A 78 -5.66 17.17 3.52
CA PHE A 78 -6.97 17.81 3.70
C PHE A 78 -6.96 19.34 3.50
N HIS A 79 -5.80 19.98 3.56
CA HIS A 79 -5.66 21.44 3.57
C HIS A 79 -4.55 21.95 2.65
N ASN A 80 -4.24 21.24 1.56
CA ASN A 80 -3.23 21.68 0.59
C ASN A 80 -3.48 23.11 0.05
N ASP A 81 -4.75 23.52 -0.10
CA ASP A 81 -5.13 24.87 -0.55
C ASP A 81 -4.70 25.99 0.42
N LEU A 82 -4.47 25.67 1.70
CA LEU A 82 -4.03 26.62 2.72
C LEU A 82 -2.51 26.77 2.76
N ILE A 83 -1.77 25.84 2.14
CA ILE A 83 -0.31 25.82 2.18
C ILE A 83 0.21 26.75 1.07
N SER A 84 0.95 27.79 1.45
CA SER A 84 1.54 28.70 0.48
C SER A 84 2.62 28.00 -0.38
N PRO A 85 2.86 28.46 -1.63
CA PRO A 85 3.93 27.90 -2.47
C PRO A 85 5.30 27.91 -1.80
N GLU A 86 5.62 28.95 -1.02
CA GLU A 86 6.89 29.05 -0.28
C GLU A 86 6.99 27.99 0.82
N SER A 87 5.89 27.71 1.53
CA SER A 87 5.83 26.63 2.53
C SER A 87 5.94 25.25 1.87
N PHE A 88 5.30 25.04 0.71
CA PHE A 88 5.50 23.81 -0.07
C PHE A 88 6.97 23.62 -0.46
N GLU A 89 7.64 24.65 -0.97
CA GLU A 89 9.07 24.59 -1.26
C GLU A 89 9.89 24.24 -0.03
N TYR A 90 9.63 24.90 1.11
CA TYR A 90 10.34 24.61 2.35
C TYR A 90 10.16 23.15 2.79
N VAL A 91 8.93 22.65 2.78
CA VAL A 91 8.61 21.25 3.13
C VAL A 91 9.34 20.28 2.19
N LYS A 92 9.29 20.51 0.87
CA LYS A 92 9.98 19.67 -0.13
C LYS A 92 11.49 19.60 0.13
N HIS A 93 12.13 20.73 0.43
CA HIS A 93 13.56 20.76 0.73
C HIS A 93 13.90 20.10 2.07
N ALA A 94 13.06 20.28 3.09
CA ALA A 94 13.31 19.75 4.42
C ALA A 94 13.07 18.24 4.53
N ILE A 95 12.08 17.69 3.81
CA ILE A 95 11.66 16.30 3.97
C ILE A 95 12.57 15.30 3.26
N ILE A 96 13.18 15.68 2.12
CA ILE A 96 14.02 14.76 1.33
C ILE A 96 15.22 14.23 2.13
N PRO A 97 16.01 15.07 2.85
CA PRO A 97 17.08 14.57 3.71
C PRO A 97 16.58 13.67 4.86
N ALA A 98 15.31 13.78 5.24
CA ALA A 98 14.74 12.99 6.33
C ALA A 98 14.57 11.50 5.95
N LEU A 99 14.58 11.18 4.65
CA LEU A 99 14.63 9.80 4.17
C LEU A 99 15.95 9.09 4.53
N SER A 100 16.99 9.84 4.89
CA SER A 100 18.31 9.34 5.29
C SER A 100 18.50 9.29 6.81
N LEU A 101 17.45 9.54 7.60
CA LEU A 101 17.55 9.48 9.06
C LEU A 101 17.85 8.05 9.54
N PRO A 102 18.71 7.89 10.56
CA PRO A 102 19.04 6.57 11.08
C PRO A 102 17.86 5.93 11.82
N GLU A 103 16.98 6.74 12.44
CA GLU A 103 15.81 6.23 13.15
C GLU A 103 14.72 5.78 12.17
N ASP A 104 14.49 4.46 12.11
CA ASP A 104 13.48 3.82 11.26
C ASP A 104 12.07 4.44 11.42
N MET A 105 11.68 4.77 12.66
CA MET A 105 10.38 5.44 12.91
C MET A 105 10.27 6.79 12.19
N LEU A 106 11.30 7.63 12.24
CA LEU A 106 11.29 8.94 11.59
C LEU A 106 11.39 8.81 10.08
N ARG A 107 12.22 7.88 9.58
CA ARG A 107 12.35 7.59 8.16
C ARG A 107 11.01 7.13 7.56
N ARG A 108 10.30 6.20 8.23
CA ARG A 108 8.96 5.76 7.81
C ARG A 108 7.96 6.90 7.74
N THR A 109 7.98 7.81 8.71
CA THR A 109 7.12 8.99 8.73
C THR A 109 7.48 9.96 7.61
N ALA A 110 8.77 10.20 7.37
CA ALA A 110 9.24 11.02 6.25
C ALA A 110 8.77 10.43 4.91
N THR A 111 8.88 9.11 4.72
CA THR A 111 8.36 8.40 3.56
C THR A 111 6.86 8.62 3.35
N GLN A 112 6.05 8.64 4.42
CA GLN A 112 4.61 8.92 4.28
C GLN A 112 4.34 10.37 3.83
N VAL A 113 5.11 11.34 4.34
CA VAL A 113 5.00 12.74 3.91
C VAL A 113 5.42 12.91 2.45
N VAL A 114 6.52 12.26 2.04
CA VAL A 114 6.99 12.28 0.64
C VAL A 114 5.96 11.65 -0.29
N SER A 115 5.37 10.51 0.07
CA SER A 115 4.28 9.89 -0.72
C SER A 115 3.13 10.87 -0.89
N MET A 116 2.66 11.46 0.22
CA MET A 116 1.54 12.41 0.20
C MET A 116 1.83 13.66 -0.65
N LEU A 117 3.03 14.22 -0.55
CA LEU A 117 3.44 15.33 -1.44
C LEU A 117 3.38 14.93 -2.90
N MET A 118 3.84 13.72 -3.25
CA MET A 118 3.80 13.23 -4.62
C MET A 118 2.35 12.95 -5.08
N THR A 119 1.47 12.49 -4.19
CA THR A 119 0.04 12.30 -4.47
C THR A 119 -0.65 13.63 -4.80
N ILE A 120 -0.39 14.69 -4.01
CA ILE A 120 -1.02 16.01 -4.20
C ILE A 120 -0.40 16.78 -5.37
N LEU A 121 0.93 16.83 -5.44
CA LEU A 121 1.62 17.63 -6.46
C LEU A 121 1.73 16.89 -7.80
N THR A 122 1.54 15.57 -7.81
CA THR A 122 1.81 14.66 -8.92
C THR A 122 3.29 14.62 -9.33
N PRO A 123 3.75 13.57 -10.04
CA PRO A 123 5.10 13.50 -10.61
C PRO A 123 5.46 14.71 -11.49
N GLN A 124 4.48 15.34 -12.14
CA GLN A 124 4.67 16.51 -12.98
C GLN A 124 4.88 17.80 -12.17
N GLY A 125 4.26 17.92 -11.00
CA GLY A 125 4.39 19.10 -10.13
C GLY A 125 5.58 19.04 -9.18
N TRP A 126 6.21 17.87 -9.02
CA TRP A 126 7.45 17.73 -8.26
C TRP A 126 8.46 16.75 -8.92
N PRO A 127 8.94 17.08 -10.14
CA PRO A 127 9.87 16.23 -10.87
C PRO A 127 11.23 16.09 -10.16
N GLU A 128 11.67 17.12 -9.42
CA GLU A 128 12.92 17.07 -8.66
C GLU A 128 12.85 16.03 -7.53
N GLY A 129 11.68 15.89 -6.90
CA GLY A 129 11.44 14.88 -5.87
C GLY A 129 11.58 13.47 -6.42
N LEU A 130 10.95 13.20 -7.57
CA LEU A 130 11.04 11.91 -8.24
C LEU A 130 12.47 11.61 -8.70
N SER A 131 13.16 12.59 -9.29
CA SER A 131 14.56 12.46 -9.68
C SER A 131 15.43 12.13 -8.46
N LYS A 132 15.19 12.81 -7.33
CA LYS A 132 15.98 12.60 -6.12
C LYS A 132 15.75 11.24 -5.48
N LEU A 133 14.51 10.73 -5.48
CA LEU A 133 14.22 9.35 -5.09
C LEU A 133 15.00 8.36 -5.98
N GLY A 134 15.01 8.60 -7.30
CA GLY A 134 15.76 7.78 -8.25
C GLY A 134 17.29 7.79 -8.06
N GLU A 135 17.85 8.88 -7.51
CA GLU A 135 19.26 8.96 -7.08
C GLU A 135 19.49 8.18 -5.78
N LEU A 136 18.62 8.35 -4.78
CA LEU A 136 18.75 7.71 -3.47
C LEU A 136 18.64 6.18 -3.55
N MET A 137 17.86 5.65 -4.51
CA MET A 137 17.83 4.21 -4.83
C MET A 137 19.22 3.63 -5.12
N ALA A 138 20.14 4.44 -5.67
CA ALA A 138 21.49 4.04 -6.01
C ALA A 138 22.51 4.36 -4.89
N SER A 139 22.05 4.79 -3.71
CA SER A 139 22.93 5.07 -2.58
C SER A 139 23.63 3.80 -2.10
N GLN A 140 24.87 3.95 -1.64
CA GLN A 140 25.60 2.86 -0.98
C GLN A 140 25.13 2.64 0.46
N ASN A 141 24.44 3.62 1.03
CA ASN A 141 23.81 3.50 2.34
C ASN A 141 22.48 2.75 2.19
N ILE A 142 22.40 1.58 2.82
CA ILE A 142 21.23 0.69 2.72
C ILE A 142 19.97 1.37 3.24
N ASP A 143 20.05 2.15 4.33
CA ASP A 143 18.88 2.80 4.90
C ASP A 143 18.36 3.94 4.01
N GLU A 144 19.25 4.64 3.29
CA GLU A 144 18.86 5.65 2.29
C GLU A 144 18.19 5.02 1.08
N ALA A 145 18.79 3.95 0.55
CA ALA A 145 18.21 3.22 -0.57
C ALA A 145 16.85 2.63 -0.17
N GLU A 146 16.76 2.00 1.00
CA GLU A 146 15.51 1.45 1.54
C GLU A 146 14.44 2.53 1.71
N GLY A 147 14.77 3.70 2.26
CA GLY A 147 13.83 4.82 2.37
C GLY A 147 13.32 5.32 1.02
N ALA A 148 14.17 5.33 0.00
CA ALA A 148 13.77 5.68 -1.37
C ALA A 148 12.84 4.64 -1.99
N PHE A 149 13.18 3.35 -1.88
CA PHE A 149 12.34 2.25 -2.35
C PHE A 149 11.00 2.20 -1.62
N SER A 150 10.99 2.42 -0.29
CA SER A 150 9.75 2.48 0.49
C SER A 150 8.85 3.64 0.06
N SER A 151 9.44 4.79 -0.26
CA SER A 151 8.69 5.95 -0.78
C SER A 151 8.12 5.67 -2.16
N LEU A 152 8.92 5.12 -3.07
CA LEU A 152 8.44 4.75 -4.40
C LEU A 152 7.37 3.66 -4.34
N ALA A 153 7.48 2.67 -3.44
CA ALA A 153 6.45 1.64 -3.28
C ALA A 153 5.09 2.24 -2.95
N LYS A 154 5.03 3.22 -2.03
CA LYS A 154 3.77 3.90 -1.69
C LYS A 154 3.28 4.78 -2.83
N ILE A 155 4.16 5.52 -3.50
CA ILE A 155 3.77 6.36 -4.64
C ILE A 155 3.21 5.48 -5.78
N CYS A 156 3.83 4.33 -6.05
CA CYS A 156 3.33 3.38 -7.05
C CYS A 156 1.98 2.77 -6.67
N GLU A 157 1.68 2.63 -5.37
CA GLU A 157 0.40 2.12 -4.86
C GLU A 157 -0.69 3.20 -4.89
N ASP A 158 -0.36 4.43 -4.47
CA ASP A 158 -1.29 5.55 -4.33
C ASP A 158 -1.67 6.15 -5.70
N ILE A 159 -0.71 6.32 -6.62
CA ILE A 159 -0.88 7.03 -7.91
C ILE A 159 -0.23 6.30 -9.12
N PRO A 160 -0.51 5.00 -9.35
CA PRO A 160 0.11 4.23 -10.43
C PRO A 160 -0.18 4.79 -11.83
N ARG A 161 -1.39 5.33 -12.05
CA ARG A 161 -1.82 5.83 -13.37
C ARG A 161 -1.18 7.17 -13.71
N GLU A 162 -1.05 8.05 -12.72
CA GLU A 162 -0.40 9.35 -12.84
C GLU A 162 1.08 9.18 -13.17
N LEU A 163 1.73 8.17 -12.57
CA LEU A 163 3.10 7.78 -12.92
C LEU A 163 3.21 7.22 -14.35
N GLU A 164 2.28 6.37 -14.80
CA GLU A 164 2.25 5.84 -16.18
C GLU A 164 2.06 6.95 -17.23
N MET A 165 1.22 7.93 -16.91
CA MET A 165 0.95 9.09 -17.78
C MET A 165 2.02 10.19 -17.68
N CYS A 166 3.00 10.05 -16.78
CA CYS A 166 4.02 11.06 -16.57
C CYS A 166 5.03 11.09 -17.73
N GLU A 167 5.27 12.29 -18.25
CA GLU A 167 6.30 12.56 -19.24
C GLU A 167 7.04 13.84 -18.85
N LEU A 168 8.33 13.71 -18.55
CA LEU A 168 9.20 14.80 -18.14
C LEU A 168 10.19 15.09 -19.26
N ASN A 169 10.07 16.25 -19.92
CA ASN A 169 10.95 16.65 -21.02
C ASN A 169 11.06 15.60 -22.15
N GLY A 170 9.97 14.91 -22.49
CA GLY A 170 9.96 13.86 -23.52
C GLY A 170 10.39 12.47 -23.04
N VAL A 171 10.69 12.31 -21.75
CA VAL A 171 11.11 11.05 -21.15
C VAL A 171 10.05 10.56 -20.18
N LYS A 172 9.61 9.31 -20.34
CA LYS A 172 8.74 8.66 -19.37
C LYS A 172 9.58 8.14 -18.19
N PRO A 173 9.32 8.58 -16.95
CA PRO A 173 10.10 8.11 -15.80
C PRO A 173 10.08 6.59 -15.62
N LEU A 174 8.97 5.93 -15.98
CA LEU A 174 8.84 4.47 -15.84
C LEU A 174 9.78 3.69 -16.77
N ASP A 175 10.18 4.24 -17.92
CA ASP A 175 11.16 3.59 -18.80
C ASP A 175 12.54 3.46 -18.13
N ILE A 176 12.81 4.29 -17.11
CA ILE A 176 14.04 4.26 -16.31
C ILE A 176 13.81 3.49 -14.99
N LEU A 177 12.67 3.69 -14.34
CA LEU A 177 12.38 3.12 -13.02
C LEU A 177 12.09 1.62 -13.07
N ILE A 178 11.34 1.13 -14.07
CA ILE A 178 10.97 -0.29 -14.17
C ILE A 178 12.22 -1.20 -14.22
N PRO A 179 13.22 -0.96 -15.11
CA PRO A 179 14.44 -1.76 -15.09
C PRO A 179 15.16 -1.72 -13.74
N LYS A 180 15.23 -0.54 -13.10
CA LYS A 180 15.85 -0.39 -11.77
C LYS A 180 15.12 -1.19 -10.69
N PHE A 181 13.79 -1.23 -10.72
CA PHE A 181 13.01 -2.06 -9.80
C PHE A 181 13.28 -3.54 -10.03
N ILE A 182 13.33 -4.00 -11.29
CA ILE A 182 13.65 -5.39 -11.61
C ILE A 182 15.04 -5.75 -11.10
N ASP A 183 16.05 -4.90 -11.31
CA ASP A 183 17.42 -5.13 -10.79
C ASP A 183 17.44 -5.18 -9.26
N ALA A 184 16.66 -4.32 -8.60
CA ALA A 184 16.57 -4.27 -7.14
C ALA A 184 15.93 -5.51 -6.50
N THR A 185 15.17 -6.32 -7.27
CA THR A 185 14.71 -7.63 -6.80
C THR A 185 15.86 -8.59 -6.45
N GLN A 186 17.08 -8.33 -6.94
CA GLN A 186 18.27 -9.12 -6.65
C GLN A 186 19.14 -8.50 -5.54
N HIS A 187 18.68 -7.44 -4.89
CA HIS A 187 19.43 -6.76 -3.84
C HIS A 187 19.64 -7.66 -2.61
N ASN A 188 20.76 -7.46 -1.88
CA ASN A 188 21.10 -8.26 -0.70
C ASN A 188 20.13 -8.05 0.47
N ASP A 189 19.64 -6.82 0.65
CA ASP A 189 18.65 -6.48 1.68
C ASP A 189 17.23 -6.88 1.25
N SER A 190 16.52 -7.64 2.10
CA SER A 190 15.19 -8.17 1.82
C SER A 190 14.09 -7.10 1.77
N ARG A 191 14.25 -5.97 2.47
CA ARG A 191 13.28 -4.86 2.47
C ARG A 191 13.27 -4.17 1.10
N ILE A 192 14.45 -3.97 0.52
CA ILE A 192 14.58 -3.41 -0.84
C ILE A 192 13.95 -4.35 -1.87
N ARG A 193 14.23 -5.66 -1.78
CA ARG A 193 13.60 -6.66 -2.68
C ARG A 193 12.07 -6.60 -2.59
N MET A 194 11.55 -6.55 -1.37
CA MET A 194 10.12 -6.47 -1.09
C MET A 194 9.48 -5.21 -1.68
N HIS A 195 10.04 -4.03 -1.42
CA HIS A 195 9.53 -2.76 -1.96
C HIS A 195 9.59 -2.72 -3.49
N ALA A 196 10.67 -3.23 -4.09
CA ALA A 196 10.82 -3.31 -5.53
C ALA A 196 9.77 -4.21 -6.19
N LEU A 197 9.47 -5.37 -5.59
CA LEU A 197 8.37 -6.23 -6.04
C LEU A 197 7.02 -5.55 -5.88
N ASN A 198 6.77 -4.85 -4.77
CA ASN A 198 5.53 -4.09 -4.59
C ASN A 198 5.34 -3.06 -5.73
N CYS A 199 6.37 -2.26 -6.03
CA CYS A 199 6.34 -1.32 -7.16
C CYS A 199 5.95 -2.02 -8.47
N LEU A 200 6.62 -3.13 -8.81
CA LEU A 200 6.38 -3.87 -10.05
C LEU A 200 4.96 -4.44 -10.12
N ASN A 201 4.42 -4.94 -9.00
CA ASN A 201 3.06 -5.49 -8.92
C ASN A 201 2.00 -4.44 -9.29
N GLN A 202 2.14 -3.20 -8.81
CA GLN A 202 1.23 -2.10 -9.18
C GLN A 202 1.20 -1.88 -10.69
N PHE A 203 2.36 -1.98 -11.35
CA PHE A 203 2.48 -1.80 -12.80
C PHE A 203 1.99 -3.02 -13.62
N VAL A 204 1.99 -4.23 -13.04
CA VAL A 204 1.29 -5.38 -13.65
C VAL A 204 -0.21 -5.10 -13.64
N GLN A 205 -0.76 -4.69 -12.49
CA GLN A 205 -2.19 -4.50 -12.30
C GLN A 205 -2.79 -3.45 -13.24
N ILE A 206 -2.09 -2.34 -13.49
CA ILE A 206 -2.56 -1.31 -14.42
C ILE A 206 -2.21 -1.60 -15.89
N GLY A 207 -1.46 -2.68 -16.18
CA GLY A 207 -1.03 -3.03 -17.54
C GLY A 207 -0.01 -2.05 -18.14
N SER A 208 0.93 -1.54 -17.35
CA SER A 208 1.94 -0.55 -17.76
C SER A 208 2.70 -0.97 -19.02
N ALA A 209 2.78 -0.09 -20.03
CA ALA A 209 3.48 -0.41 -21.26
C ALA A 209 5.00 -0.59 -21.04
N ALA A 210 5.57 0.19 -20.13
CA ALA A 210 6.98 0.08 -19.74
C ALA A 210 7.28 -1.30 -19.14
N LEU A 211 6.42 -1.80 -18.24
CA LEU A 211 6.57 -3.14 -17.69
C LEU A 211 6.34 -4.24 -18.73
N GLN A 212 5.38 -4.08 -19.64
CA GLN A 212 5.13 -5.07 -20.70
C GLN A 212 6.36 -5.29 -21.58
N ASN A 213 7.17 -4.26 -21.83
CA ASN A 213 8.43 -4.38 -22.57
C ASN A 213 9.51 -5.19 -21.82
N HIS A 214 9.39 -5.30 -20.50
CA HIS A 214 10.33 -5.99 -19.62
C HIS A 214 9.74 -7.22 -18.92
N ILE A 215 8.55 -7.68 -19.35
CA ILE A 215 7.79 -8.74 -18.65
C ILE A 215 8.57 -10.06 -18.54
N ASP A 216 9.32 -10.42 -19.58
CA ASP A 216 10.12 -11.66 -19.59
C ASP A 216 11.29 -11.58 -18.59
N THR A 217 11.93 -10.41 -18.47
CA THR A 217 12.98 -10.16 -17.48
C THR A 217 12.40 -10.17 -16.07
N PHE A 218 11.21 -9.60 -15.88
CA PHE A 218 10.53 -9.61 -14.59
C PHE A 218 10.15 -11.04 -14.16
N LEU A 219 9.58 -11.86 -15.06
CA LEU A 219 9.30 -13.27 -14.79
C LEU A 219 10.55 -14.06 -14.40
N ALA A 220 11.65 -13.86 -15.11
CA ALA A 220 12.92 -14.49 -14.75
C ALA A 220 13.42 -14.05 -13.35
N ALA A 221 13.19 -12.80 -12.97
CA ALA A 221 13.51 -12.30 -11.63
C ALA A 221 12.61 -12.92 -10.54
N LEU A 222 11.31 -13.07 -10.81
CA LEU A 222 10.37 -13.74 -9.90
C LEU A 222 10.77 -15.18 -9.62
N PHE A 223 11.09 -15.97 -10.65
CA PHE A 223 11.52 -17.36 -10.45
C PHE A 223 12.83 -17.48 -9.67
N LYS A 224 13.75 -16.52 -9.80
CA LYS A 224 14.96 -16.46 -8.95
C LYS A 224 14.66 -16.13 -7.48
N ARG A 225 13.50 -15.55 -7.18
CA ARG A 225 13.05 -15.14 -5.83
C ARG A 225 11.95 -16.02 -5.26
N ALA A 226 11.48 -17.03 -6.00
CA ALA A 226 10.48 -18.00 -5.55
C ALA A 226 10.84 -18.63 -4.19
N SER A 227 12.12 -18.96 -3.97
CA SER A 227 12.61 -19.55 -2.72
C SER A 227 13.35 -18.55 -1.82
N ASP A 228 12.97 -17.27 -1.83
CA ASP A 228 13.58 -16.26 -0.96
C ASP A 228 13.36 -16.61 0.52
N GLU A 229 14.37 -16.33 1.37
CA GLU A 229 14.31 -16.60 2.81
C GLU A 229 13.24 -15.74 3.50
N SER A 230 13.01 -14.51 3.01
CA SER A 230 12.03 -13.59 3.55
C SER A 230 10.61 -13.96 3.12
N ALA A 231 9.73 -14.24 4.09
CA ALA A 231 8.32 -14.49 3.83
C ALA A 231 7.65 -13.32 3.09
N ASN A 232 7.95 -12.08 3.48
CA ASN A 232 7.45 -10.89 2.79
C ASN A 232 7.83 -10.86 1.31
N VAL A 233 9.04 -11.30 0.93
CA VAL A 233 9.44 -11.37 -0.48
C VAL A 233 8.67 -12.46 -1.20
N ARG A 234 8.55 -13.66 -0.61
CA ARG A 234 7.75 -14.76 -1.20
C ARG A 234 6.29 -14.37 -1.40
N ARG A 235 5.72 -13.63 -0.44
CA ARG A 235 4.37 -13.07 -0.50
C ARG A 235 4.17 -12.22 -1.75
N TYR A 236 5.03 -11.23 -1.97
CA TYR A 236 4.96 -10.37 -3.17
C TYR A 236 5.27 -11.12 -4.47
N VAL A 237 6.09 -12.18 -4.44
CA VAL A 237 6.29 -13.06 -5.61
C VAL A 237 5.01 -13.81 -5.95
N CYS A 238 4.30 -14.34 -4.94
CA CYS A 238 3.02 -15.01 -5.15
C CYS A 238 2.02 -14.02 -5.75
N GLN A 239 1.84 -12.86 -5.12
CA GLN A 239 0.98 -11.79 -5.63
C GLN A 239 1.32 -11.41 -7.09
N ALA A 240 2.61 -11.28 -7.43
CA ALA A 240 3.04 -10.97 -8.79
C ALA A 240 2.56 -12.01 -9.81
N LEU A 241 2.71 -13.29 -9.49
CA LEU A 241 2.30 -14.39 -10.36
C LEU A 241 0.77 -14.48 -10.49
N VAL A 242 0.00 -14.16 -9.44
CA VAL A 242 -1.46 -14.03 -9.50
C VAL A 242 -1.85 -12.91 -10.47
N LEU A 243 -1.27 -11.72 -10.30
CA LEU A 243 -1.55 -10.57 -11.17
C LEU A 243 -1.17 -10.86 -12.63
N ILE A 244 -0.02 -11.50 -12.87
CA ILE A 244 0.41 -11.86 -14.23
C ILE A 244 -0.53 -12.92 -14.83
N LEU A 245 -1.07 -13.85 -14.04
CA LEU A 245 -2.06 -14.82 -14.54
C LEU A 245 -3.32 -14.12 -15.06
N GLY A 246 -3.79 -13.08 -14.38
CA GLY A 246 -4.95 -12.31 -14.80
C GLY A 246 -4.69 -11.41 -16.03
N VAL A 247 -3.50 -10.82 -16.16
CA VAL A 247 -3.21 -9.82 -17.21
C VAL A 247 -2.49 -10.41 -18.42
N ARG A 248 -1.56 -11.34 -18.22
CA ARG A 248 -0.67 -11.94 -19.25
C ARG A 248 -0.54 -13.47 -19.06
N PRO A 249 -1.64 -14.23 -19.11
CA PRO A 249 -1.58 -15.68 -18.96
C PRO A 249 -0.72 -16.34 -20.06
N ASP A 250 -0.65 -15.74 -21.25
CA ASP A 250 0.18 -16.19 -22.37
C ASP A 250 1.66 -16.34 -22.01
N LYS A 251 2.15 -15.56 -21.04
CA LYS A 251 3.55 -15.60 -20.58
C LYS A 251 3.79 -16.66 -19.50
N LEU A 252 2.76 -17.06 -18.74
CA LEU A 252 2.89 -18.10 -17.72
C LEU A 252 2.61 -19.51 -18.26
N ILE A 253 1.76 -19.64 -19.28
CA ILE A 253 1.40 -20.94 -19.88
C ILE A 253 2.62 -21.82 -20.26
N PRO A 254 3.71 -21.29 -20.83
CA PRO A 254 4.88 -22.10 -21.18
C PRO A 254 5.55 -22.79 -19.98
N GLU A 255 5.48 -22.16 -18.81
CA GLU A 255 6.11 -22.61 -17.56
C GLU A 255 5.07 -23.04 -16.52
N LEU A 256 3.83 -23.32 -16.96
CA LEU A 256 2.68 -23.52 -16.08
C LEU A 256 2.88 -24.67 -15.08
N ASP A 257 3.52 -25.76 -15.50
CA ASP A 257 3.85 -26.87 -14.61
C ASP A 257 4.69 -26.40 -13.41
N ASN A 258 5.73 -25.61 -13.66
CA ASN A 258 6.61 -25.07 -12.63
C ASN A 258 5.89 -24.05 -11.75
N VAL A 259 5.04 -23.19 -12.34
CA VAL A 259 4.25 -22.20 -11.61
C VAL A 259 3.25 -22.89 -10.68
N VAL A 260 2.55 -23.92 -11.16
CA VAL A 260 1.57 -24.67 -10.36
C VAL A 260 2.26 -25.42 -9.23
N GLU A 261 3.41 -26.06 -9.48
CA GLU A 261 4.17 -26.72 -8.41
C GLU A 261 4.66 -25.73 -7.34
N TYR A 262 5.16 -24.57 -7.78
CA TYR A 262 5.54 -23.50 -6.87
C TYR A 262 4.35 -22.99 -6.05
N MET A 263 3.22 -22.66 -6.69
CA MET A 263 2.03 -22.17 -5.98
C MET A 263 1.48 -23.20 -5.01
N LEU A 264 1.49 -24.49 -5.38
CA LEU A 264 1.02 -25.56 -4.49
C LEU A 264 1.93 -25.70 -3.26
N TYR A 265 3.23 -25.50 -3.43
CA TYR A 265 4.17 -25.43 -2.31
C TYR A 265 3.91 -24.20 -1.44
N SER A 266 3.71 -23.03 -2.04
CA SER A 266 3.47 -21.76 -1.33
C SER A 266 2.11 -21.70 -0.61
N THR A 267 1.06 -22.34 -1.12
CA THR A 267 -0.24 -22.51 -0.41
C THR A 267 -0.09 -23.36 0.86
N GLN A 268 1.06 -24.01 1.07
CA GLN A 268 1.38 -24.78 2.27
C GLN A 268 2.56 -24.15 3.04
N ASP A 269 2.88 -22.88 2.77
CA ASP A 269 3.91 -22.15 3.52
C ASP A 269 3.49 -22.06 5.00
N LYS A 270 4.50 -21.91 5.87
CA LYS A 270 4.29 -21.77 7.32
C LYS A 270 3.83 -20.36 7.69
N ASP A 271 4.08 -19.42 6.80
CA ASP A 271 3.64 -18.04 6.93
C ASP A 271 2.25 -17.90 6.30
N ASP A 272 1.27 -17.54 7.13
CA ASP A 272 -0.14 -17.48 6.72
C ASP A 272 -0.38 -16.44 5.62
N ASP A 273 0.36 -15.31 5.61
CA ASP A 273 0.24 -14.28 4.58
C ASP A 273 0.75 -14.80 3.22
N VAL A 274 1.85 -15.57 3.21
CA VAL A 274 2.34 -16.21 1.97
C VAL A 274 1.34 -17.26 1.47
N SER A 275 0.81 -18.07 2.38
CA SER A 275 -0.19 -19.09 2.05
C SER A 275 -1.46 -18.49 1.46
N LEU A 276 -1.95 -17.39 2.05
CA LEU A 276 -3.12 -16.65 1.59
C LEU A 276 -2.92 -16.09 0.18
N GLU A 277 -1.83 -15.37 -0.07
CA GLU A 277 -1.52 -14.81 -1.39
C GLU A 277 -1.30 -15.90 -2.45
N ALA A 278 -0.70 -17.03 -2.08
CA ALA A 278 -0.60 -18.18 -2.97
C ALA A 278 -1.97 -18.83 -3.25
N CYS A 279 -2.90 -18.76 -2.30
CA CYS A 279 -4.25 -19.29 -2.48
C CYS A 279 -5.08 -18.49 -3.49
N GLU A 280 -4.89 -17.17 -3.53
CA GLU A 280 -5.51 -16.28 -4.53
C GLU A 280 -5.19 -16.70 -5.98
N PHE A 281 -4.05 -17.36 -6.22
CA PHE A 281 -3.71 -17.92 -7.53
C PHE A 281 -4.76 -18.89 -8.03
N TRP A 282 -5.29 -19.75 -7.16
CA TRP A 282 -6.28 -20.76 -7.56
C TRP A 282 -7.63 -20.13 -7.87
N LEU A 283 -8.00 -19.08 -7.14
CA LEU A 283 -9.20 -18.29 -7.43
C LEU A 283 -9.06 -17.62 -8.80
N GLN A 284 -7.97 -16.86 -9.01
CA GLN A 284 -7.70 -16.18 -10.28
C GLN A 284 -7.65 -17.15 -11.48
N PHE A 285 -7.06 -18.34 -11.31
CA PHE A 285 -7.00 -19.37 -12.35
C PHE A 285 -8.41 -19.90 -12.66
N ALA A 286 -9.24 -20.13 -11.65
CA ALA A 286 -10.59 -20.64 -11.82
C ALA A 286 -11.53 -19.61 -12.47
N GLU A 287 -11.32 -18.32 -12.22
CA GLU A 287 -12.11 -17.23 -12.80
C GLU A 287 -11.80 -16.98 -14.27
N GLU A 288 -10.62 -17.38 -14.76
CA GLU A 288 -10.21 -17.17 -16.15
C GLU A 288 -10.74 -18.30 -17.07
N PRO A 289 -11.78 -18.06 -17.89
CA PRO A 289 -12.45 -19.13 -18.63
C PRO A 289 -11.54 -19.79 -19.67
N SER A 290 -10.59 -19.01 -20.21
CA SER A 290 -9.61 -19.49 -21.20
C SER A 290 -8.61 -20.49 -20.62
N LEU A 291 -8.44 -20.51 -19.30
CA LEU A 291 -7.48 -21.35 -18.59
C LEU A 291 -8.10 -22.59 -17.94
N LYS A 292 -9.43 -22.72 -17.89
CA LYS A 292 -10.13 -23.84 -17.26
C LYS A 292 -9.57 -25.22 -17.62
N ASP A 293 -9.34 -25.48 -18.91
CA ASP A 293 -8.84 -26.77 -19.39
C ASP A 293 -7.37 -27.03 -18.99
N LYS A 294 -6.62 -25.95 -18.73
CA LYS A 294 -5.23 -26.00 -18.28
C LYS A 294 -5.12 -26.35 -16.79
N LEU A 295 -6.11 -26.02 -15.96
CA LEU A 295 -6.11 -26.38 -14.54
C LEU A 295 -6.42 -27.86 -14.29
N ARG A 296 -7.23 -28.47 -15.17
CA ARG A 296 -7.76 -29.84 -15.02
C ARG A 296 -6.71 -30.91 -14.67
N PRO A 297 -5.49 -30.94 -15.26
CA PRO A 297 -4.48 -31.94 -14.92
C PRO A 297 -3.99 -31.88 -13.47
N TYR A 298 -4.09 -30.70 -12.84
CA TYR A 298 -3.52 -30.46 -11.50
C TYR A 298 -4.55 -30.59 -10.37
N LEU A 299 -5.85 -30.64 -10.68
CA LEU A 299 -6.94 -30.67 -9.69
C LEU A 299 -6.78 -31.77 -8.63
N LEU A 300 -6.27 -32.95 -9.01
CA LEU A 300 -6.03 -34.04 -8.06
C LEU A 300 -4.99 -33.70 -6.98
N LYS A 301 -4.04 -32.80 -7.28
CA LYS A 301 -3.05 -32.30 -6.33
C LYS A 301 -3.54 -31.05 -5.60
N VAL A 302 -4.22 -30.14 -6.29
CA VAL A 302 -4.66 -28.85 -5.74
C VAL A 302 -5.83 -29.02 -4.76
N ALA A 303 -6.86 -29.81 -5.12
CA ALA A 303 -8.07 -29.92 -4.30
C ALA A 303 -7.82 -30.42 -2.87
N PRO A 304 -6.98 -31.45 -2.60
CA PRO A 304 -6.67 -31.87 -1.24
C PRO A 304 -5.98 -30.79 -0.40
N VAL A 305 -5.12 -29.98 -1.02
CA VAL A 305 -4.41 -28.88 -0.33
C VAL A 305 -5.40 -27.78 0.06
N LEU A 306 -6.29 -27.39 -0.86
CA LEU A 306 -7.34 -26.41 -0.58
C LEU A 306 -8.29 -26.89 0.53
N LEU A 307 -8.75 -28.14 0.45
CA LEU A 307 -9.64 -28.72 1.48
C LEU A 307 -8.98 -28.75 2.87
N LYS A 308 -7.66 -28.97 2.92
CA LYS A 308 -6.91 -28.90 4.18
C LYS A 308 -6.86 -27.46 4.73
N GLY A 309 -6.74 -26.47 3.85
CA GLY A 309 -6.75 -25.04 4.22
C GLY A 309 -8.10 -24.51 4.70
N MET A 310 -9.20 -25.23 4.45
CA MET A 310 -10.55 -24.85 4.91
C MET A 310 -10.81 -25.17 6.40
N VAL A 311 -9.87 -25.84 7.09
CA VAL A 311 -10.00 -26.15 8.51
C VAL A 311 -9.60 -24.92 9.33
N TYR A 312 -10.50 -24.43 10.19
CA TYR A 312 -10.21 -23.32 11.10
C TYR A 312 -8.97 -23.60 11.96
N ASN A 313 -8.14 -22.57 12.13
CA ASN A 313 -7.02 -22.64 13.08
C ASN A 313 -7.53 -22.50 14.53
N GLU A 314 -6.68 -22.80 15.51
CA GLU A 314 -7.05 -22.79 16.93
C GLU A 314 -7.50 -21.40 17.43
N LEU A 315 -6.93 -20.32 16.88
CA LEU A 315 -7.30 -18.95 17.22
C LEU A 315 -8.69 -18.61 16.67
N ASP A 316 -8.98 -18.98 15.43
CA ASP A 316 -10.28 -18.81 14.79
C ASP A 316 -11.35 -19.58 15.55
N LEU A 317 -11.07 -20.83 15.96
CA LEU A 317 -11.98 -21.63 16.78
C LEU A 317 -12.25 -20.99 18.15
N LEU A 318 -11.24 -20.39 18.77
CA LEU A 318 -11.37 -19.67 20.03
C LEU A 318 -12.19 -18.37 19.87
N MET A 319 -12.00 -17.65 18.75
CA MET A 319 -12.77 -16.44 18.43
C MET A 319 -14.22 -16.76 18.02
N LEU A 320 -14.44 -17.90 17.36
CA LEU A 320 -15.76 -18.37 16.95
C LEU A 320 -16.69 -18.67 18.13
N GLY A 321 -16.16 -18.66 19.38
CA GLY A 321 -17.00 -18.69 20.57
C GLY A 321 -17.74 -20.01 20.71
N GLY A 322 -17.01 -21.12 20.65
CA GLY A 322 -17.56 -22.42 21.01
C GLY A 322 -17.65 -22.57 22.53
N ASP A 323 -18.75 -22.13 23.13
CA ASP A 323 -19.25 -22.74 24.38
C ASP A 323 -20.75 -22.51 24.67
N GLU A 324 -21.51 -21.82 23.82
CA GLU A 324 -22.97 -21.90 23.87
C GLU A 324 -23.50 -22.29 22.49
N ASP A 325 -23.52 -23.59 22.21
CA ASP A 325 -24.35 -24.18 21.15
C ASP A 325 -25.82 -23.96 21.54
N ASP A 326 -26.30 -22.73 21.33
CA ASP A 326 -27.64 -22.28 21.65
C ASP A 326 -28.64 -22.63 20.53
N ALA A 327 -28.23 -23.45 19.55
CA ALA A 327 -29.10 -23.96 18.49
C ALA A 327 -30.34 -24.69 19.04
N ALA A 328 -30.27 -25.21 20.28
CA ALA A 328 -31.39 -25.82 21.00
C ALA A 328 -32.09 -24.87 21.98
N VAL A 329 -31.56 -23.66 22.19
CA VAL A 329 -32.17 -22.61 23.01
C VAL A 329 -33.15 -21.83 22.13
N PRO A 330 -34.44 -21.77 22.49
CA PRO A 330 -35.39 -20.96 21.74
C PRO A 330 -34.97 -19.48 21.76
N ASP A 331 -34.93 -18.84 20.59
CA ASP A 331 -34.67 -17.40 20.44
C ASP A 331 -35.55 -16.61 21.42
N ARG A 332 -34.98 -15.58 22.05
CA ARG A 332 -35.79 -14.69 22.90
C ARG A 332 -36.76 -13.94 21.99
N ALA A 333 -37.96 -13.67 22.47
CA ALA A 333 -38.99 -12.92 21.72
C ALA A 333 -38.55 -11.50 21.28
N GLU A 334 -37.43 -11.01 21.80
CA GLU A 334 -36.78 -9.74 21.48
C GLU A 334 -35.95 -9.82 20.19
N ASP A 335 -35.38 -11.00 19.90
CA ASP A 335 -34.45 -11.26 18.78
C ASP A 335 -35.19 -11.58 17.47
N ILE A 336 -36.43 -12.07 17.59
CA ILE A 336 -37.33 -12.43 16.47
C ILE A 336 -38.17 -11.24 15.99
N LYS A 337 -38.15 -10.10 16.69
CA LYS A 337 -38.90 -8.92 16.27
C LYS A 337 -38.20 -8.28 15.08
N PRO A 338 -38.92 -7.97 13.99
CA PRO A 338 -38.33 -7.23 12.88
C PRO A 338 -37.78 -5.90 13.39
N ARG A 339 -36.46 -5.77 13.41
CA ARG A 339 -35.78 -4.51 13.64
C ARG A 339 -36.08 -3.63 12.44
N HIS A 340 -37.04 -2.72 12.59
CA HIS A 340 -37.19 -1.60 11.67
C HIS A 340 -35.94 -0.73 11.78
N TYR A 341 -34.93 -1.02 10.96
CA TYR A 341 -33.89 -0.05 10.66
C TYR A 341 -34.57 1.13 9.97
N GLY A 342 -34.69 2.25 10.67
CA GLY A 342 -35.14 3.52 10.10
C GLY A 342 -34.31 3.81 8.85
N GLY A 343 -35.00 4.08 7.75
CA GLY A 343 -34.44 4.09 6.40
C GLY A 343 -33.23 5.02 6.23
N GLY A 344 -32.12 4.42 5.81
CA GLY A 344 -31.09 5.06 5.00
C GLY A 344 -30.88 4.17 3.79
N ALA A 345 -31.39 4.58 2.63
CA ALA A 345 -31.29 3.82 1.39
C ALA A 345 -29.81 3.56 1.03
N ARG A 346 -29.41 2.29 1.09
CA ARG A 346 -28.35 1.75 0.22
C ARG A 346 -29.03 0.80 -0.75
N VAL A 347 -29.44 1.35 -1.88
CA VAL A 347 -29.78 0.57 -3.07
C VAL A 347 -28.48 -0.06 -3.55
N ASN A 348 -28.37 -1.37 -3.43
CA ASN A 348 -27.34 -2.15 -4.09
C ASN A 348 -27.86 -2.42 -5.52
N GLU A 349 -27.44 -1.61 -6.49
CA GLU A 349 -27.63 -1.92 -7.91
C GLU A 349 -26.63 -3.01 -8.30
N HIS A 350 -27.04 -4.28 -8.14
CA HIS A 350 -26.56 -5.33 -9.02
C HIS A 350 -27.57 -5.44 -10.17
N LEU A 351 -27.18 -4.87 -11.32
CA LEU A 351 -27.80 -5.12 -12.60
C LEU A 351 -27.45 -6.54 -13.03
N ASP A 352 -28.39 -7.47 -12.90
CA ASP A 352 -28.38 -8.70 -13.69
C ASP A 352 -29.35 -8.53 -14.87
N ASP A 353 -28.76 -8.28 -16.04
CA ASP A 353 -29.37 -8.56 -17.33
C ASP A 353 -29.47 -10.09 -17.50
N ALA A 354 -30.68 -10.62 -17.48
CA ALA A 354 -30.99 -11.90 -18.11
C ALA A 354 -32.38 -11.83 -18.74
N ALA A 355 -32.36 -11.54 -20.04
CA ALA A 355 -33.44 -11.80 -20.95
C ALA A 355 -33.95 -13.24 -20.82
N ASN A 356 -35.27 -13.40 -20.69
CA ASN A 356 -35.92 -14.50 -21.36
C ASN A 356 -37.31 -14.08 -21.84
N GLY A 357 -37.48 -14.11 -23.16
CA GLY A 357 -38.70 -13.72 -23.83
C GLY A 357 -39.74 -14.82 -23.88
N GLY A 358 -40.98 -14.38 -24.14
CA GLY A 358 -41.98 -15.15 -24.87
C GLY A 358 -43.08 -15.79 -24.01
N ALA A 359 -44.27 -15.19 -24.01
CA ALA A 359 -45.36 -15.61 -24.91
C ALA A 359 -46.73 -15.06 -24.43
N SER A 360 -47.31 -14.20 -25.26
CA SER A 360 -48.73 -14.15 -25.67
C SER A 360 -49.82 -14.77 -24.79
N GLY A 361 -50.88 -13.99 -24.53
CA GLY A 361 -52.19 -14.55 -24.24
C GLY A 361 -53.23 -13.54 -23.75
N THR A 362 -53.94 -12.93 -24.69
CA THR A 362 -55.18 -12.17 -24.50
C THR A 362 -56.24 -12.94 -23.70
N GLY A 363 -56.96 -12.24 -22.82
CA GLY A 363 -58.17 -12.71 -22.14
C GLY A 363 -58.54 -11.82 -20.98
#